data_AF-A0A7V9QE57-F1
#
_entry.id   AF-A0A7V9QE57-F1
#
_cell.length_a   1.000
_cell.length_b   1.000
_cell.length_c   1.000
_cell.angle_alpha   90.00
_cell.angle_beta   90.00
_cell.angle_gamma   90.00
#
_symmetry.space_group_name_H-M   'P 1'
#
loop_
_entity.id
_entity.type
_entity.pdbx_description
1 polymer ?
#
loop_
_entity_poly.entity_id
_entity_poly.type
_entity_poly.pdbx_seq_one_letter_code
_entity_poly.pdbx_strand_id
1 'polypeptide(L)'
;MMNSAALAITNREALGLTDVQIAVIEPIRDSMNETLDREIMRQSAAAGSSMMLQLLSNPAMEIDEEAIRSDACEQARRQAELTIASLRTHRALAQIMSASQMNQLAVLQAGLGMRVIDGWGRP
;
A
#
# COMPACT_ATOMS: atom_id res chain seq x y z
N MET A 1 1.02 2.66 0.45
CA MET A 1 -0.23 1.98 0.90
C MET A 1 0.15 1.08 2.07
N MET A 2 -0.49 1.20 3.23
CA MET A 2 -0.08 0.46 4.43
C MET A 2 -0.79 -0.89 4.49
N ASN A 3 -0.09 -1.96 4.89
CA ASN A 3 -0.69 -3.28 5.09
C ASN A 3 -1.61 -3.27 6.33
N SER A 4 -2.92 -3.31 6.10
CA SER A 4 -3.95 -3.30 7.16
C SER A 4 -3.79 -4.46 8.15
N ALA A 5 -3.38 -5.63 7.69
CA ALA A 5 -3.17 -6.80 8.54
C ALA A 5 -1.90 -6.65 9.40
N ALA A 6 -0.84 -6.06 8.85
CA ALA A 6 0.35 -5.71 9.64
C ALA A 6 -0.01 -4.70 10.74
N LEU A 7 -0.79 -3.67 10.42
CA LEU A 7 -1.22 -2.67 11.39
C LEU A 7 -2.08 -3.27 12.51
N ALA A 8 -2.99 -4.19 12.17
CA ALA A 8 -3.81 -4.89 13.15
C ALA A 8 -2.95 -5.70 14.13
N ILE A 9 -1.94 -6.43 13.63
CA ILE A 9 -1.01 -7.20 14.49
C ILE A 9 -0.17 -6.27 15.38
N THR A 10 0.36 -5.17 14.82
CA THR A 10 1.14 -4.19 15.60
C THR A 10 0.32 -3.56 16.72
N ASN A 11 -0.99 -3.39 16.52
CA ASN A 11 -1.90 -2.79 17.50
C ASN A 11 -2.81 -3.82 18.18
N ARG A 12 -2.39 -5.09 18.25
CA ARG A 12 -3.22 -6.21 18.74
C ARG A 12 -3.80 -5.99 20.14
N GLU A 13 -3.03 -5.39 21.05
CA GLU A 13 -3.47 -5.10 22.42
C GLU A 13 -4.54 -3.99 22.44
N ALA A 14 -4.32 -2.92 21.68
CA ALA A 14 -5.26 -1.80 21.58
C ALA A 14 -6.58 -2.21 20.91
N LEU A 15 -6.52 -3.16 19.97
CA LEU A 15 -7.67 -3.74 19.29
C LEU A 15 -8.31 -4.91 20.06
N GLY A 16 -7.72 -5.33 21.19
CA GLY A 16 -8.19 -6.49 21.95
C GLY A 16 -8.29 -7.77 21.11
N LEU A 17 -7.33 -8.00 20.20
CA LEU A 17 -7.29 -9.21 19.39
C LEU A 17 -6.95 -10.42 20.24
N THR A 18 -7.65 -11.53 20.04
CA THR A 18 -7.32 -12.81 20.68
C THR A 18 -6.16 -13.50 19.96
N ASP A 19 -5.49 -14.43 20.65
CA ASP A 19 -4.41 -15.24 20.04
C ASP A 19 -4.89 -16.00 18.80
N VAL A 20 -6.14 -16.47 18.81
CA VAL A 20 -6.77 -17.14 17.67
C VAL A 20 -6.94 -16.17 16.51
N GLN A 21 -7.41 -14.94 16.75
CA GLN A 21 -7.52 -13.93 15.69
C GLN A 21 -6.15 -13.58 15.13
N ILE A 22 -5.13 -13.42 15.98
CA ILE A 22 -3.75 -13.14 15.55
C ILE A 22 -3.24 -14.26 14.63
N ALA A 23 -3.40 -15.52 15.03
CA ALA A 23 -2.95 -16.67 14.25
C ALA A 23 -3.60 -16.75 12.86
N VAL A 24 -4.84 -16.27 12.70
CA VAL A 24 -5.53 -16.21 11.40
C VAL A 24 -5.14 -14.97 10.58
N ILE A 25 -4.79 -13.86 11.24
CA ILE A 25 -4.38 -12.61 10.58
C ILE A 25 -2.94 -12.67 10.07
N GLU A 26 -2.05 -13.41 10.74
CA GLU A 26 -0.63 -13.53 10.36
C GLU A 26 -0.41 -13.99 8.90
N PRO A 27 -1.05 -15.07 8.41
CA PRO A 27 -0.93 -15.46 7.01
C PRO A 27 -1.42 -14.38 6.03
N ILE A 28 -2.45 -13.62 6.40
CA ILE A 28 -2.98 -12.53 5.58
C ILE A 28 -1.96 -11.38 5.49
N ARG A 29 -1.34 -11.04 6.63
CA ARG A 29 -0.25 -10.05 6.67
C ARG A 29 0.89 -10.48 5.75
N ASP A 30 1.34 -11.73 5.87
CA ASP A 30 2.50 -12.23 5.15
C ASP A 30 2.25 -12.24 3.64
N SER A 31 1.08 -12.70 3.19
CA SER A 31 0.70 -12.65 1.76
C SER A 31 0.66 -11.22 1.19
N MET A 32 0.17 -10.26 1.98
CA MET A 32 0.13 -8.85 1.55
C MET A 32 1.54 -8.23 1.55
N ASN A 33 2.40 -8.59 2.51
CA ASN A 33 3.79 -8.16 2.53
C ASN A 33 4.56 -8.69 1.31
N GLU A 34 4.42 -9.97 0.96
CA GLU A 34 5.03 -10.54 -0.25
C GLU A 34 4.57 -9.83 -1.53
N THR A 35 3.33 -9.34 -1.55
CA THR A 35 2.80 -8.57 -2.68
C THR A 35 3.41 -7.17 -2.74
N LEU A 36 3.54 -6.50 -1.59
CA LEU A 36 4.18 -5.20 -1.49
C LEU A 36 5.68 -5.28 -1.80
N ASP A 37 6.39 -6.28 -1.29
CA ASP A 37 7.82 -6.48 -1.50
C ASP A 37 8.14 -6.73 -2.97
N ARG A 38 7.32 -7.56 -3.65
CA ARG A 38 7.44 -7.76 -5.11
C ARG A 38 7.25 -6.46 -5.88
N GLU A 39 6.31 -5.61 -5.46
CA GLU A 39 6.10 -4.33 -6.10
C GLU A 39 7.25 -3.36 -5.82
N ILE A 40 7.74 -3.28 -4.58
CA ILE A 40 8.90 -2.45 -4.21
C ILE A 40 10.14 -2.86 -5.02
N MET A 41 10.43 -4.15 -5.13
CA MET A 41 11.54 -4.66 -5.94
C MET A 41 11.39 -4.28 -7.42
N ARG A 42 10.18 -4.40 -7.98
CA ARG A 42 9.90 -4.02 -9.37
C ARG A 42 10.02 -2.52 -9.59
N GLN A 43 9.50 -1.70 -8.68
CA GLN A 43 9.63 -0.24 -8.75
C GLN A 43 11.10 0.19 -8.62
N SER A 44 11.88 -0.47 -7.77
CA SER A 44 13.32 -0.19 -7.63
C SER A 44 14.09 -0.51 -8.92
N ALA A 45 13.75 -1.61 -9.59
CA ALA A 45 14.31 -1.95 -10.90
C ALA A 45 13.87 -0.96 -12.00
N ALA A 46 12.62 -0.51 -11.98
CA ALA A 46 12.08 0.45 -12.94
C ALA A 46 12.55 1.90 -12.68
N ALA A 47 12.85 2.28 -11.43
CA ALA A 47 13.28 3.64 -11.07
C ALA A 47 14.61 4.02 -11.73
N GLY A 48 15.51 3.06 -11.96
CA GLY A 48 16.76 3.26 -12.71
C GLY A 48 16.57 3.35 -14.23
N SER A 49 15.37 3.10 -14.75
CA SER A 49 15.08 3.04 -16.20
C SER A 49 13.72 3.64 -16.57
N SER A 50 13.17 4.55 -15.74
CA SER A 50 11.91 5.21 -16.06
C SER A 50 12.11 6.09 -17.29
N MET A 51 11.46 5.72 -18.40
CA MET A 51 11.50 6.47 -19.66
C MET A 51 11.05 7.92 -19.46
N MET A 52 10.11 8.15 -18.52
CA MET A 52 9.66 9.49 -18.15
C MET A 52 10.76 10.33 -17.50
N LEU A 53 11.56 9.76 -16.59
CA LEU A 53 12.73 10.44 -16.02
C LEU A 53 13.82 10.67 -17.07
N GLN A 54 14.01 9.73 -18.00
CA GLN A 54 14.97 9.87 -19.09
C GLN A 54 14.60 11.03 -20.04
N LEU A 55 13.32 11.12 -20.43
CA LEU A 55 12.79 12.22 -21.25
C LEU A 55 12.92 13.59 -20.57
N LEU A 56 12.72 13.66 -19.26
CA LEU A 56 12.93 14.90 -18.49
C LEU A 56 14.41 15.28 -18.39
N SER A 57 15.31 14.30 -18.37
CA SER A 57 16.76 14.52 -18.23
C SER A 57 17.49 14.80 -19.54
N ASN A 58 16.92 14.43 -20.70
CA ASN A 58 17.51 14.64 -22.01
C ASN A 58 16.47 15.19 -23.02
N PRO A 59 16.38 16.52 -23.20
CA PRO A 59 15.38 17.15 -24.07
C PRO A 59 15.62 16.92 -25.58
N ALA A 60 16.76 16.34 -25.96
CA ALA A 60 17.06 15.97 -27.36
C ALA A 60 16.60 14.55 -27.73
N MET A 61 16.08 13.77 -26.78
CA MET A 61 15.58 12.43 -27.02
C MET A 61 14.20 12.49 -27.69
N GLU A 62 14.00 11.70 -28.75
CA GLU A 62 12.68 11.56 -29.37
C GLU A 62 11.69 10.90 -28.41
N ILE A 63 10.45 11.38 -28.42
CA ILE A 63 9.37 10.83 -27.61
C ILE A 63 8.82 9.60 -28.32
N ASP A 64 9.09 8.42 -27.77
CA ASP A 64 8.41 7.19 -28.15
C ASP A 64 7.07 7.08 -27.41
N GLU A 65 6.00 7.56 -28.05
CA GLU A 65 4.66 7.54 -27.48
C GLU A 65 4.14 6.13 -27.16
N GLU A 66 4.55 5.12 -27.92
CA GLU A 66 4.09 3.75 -27.70
C GLU A 66 4.77 3.14 -26.48
N ALA A 67 6.08 3.37 -26.32
CA ALA A 67 6.80 2.94 -25.13
C ALA A 67 6.28 3.62 -23.86
N ILE A 68 5.95 4.92 -23.90
CA ILE A 68 5.32 5.63 -22.78
C ILE A 68 3.94 5.04 -22.45
N ARG A 69 3.12 4.78 -23.47
CA ARG A 69 1.78 4.20 -23.28
C ARG A 69 1.87 2.80 -22.67
N SER A 70 2.82 1.99 -23.13
CA SER A 70 3.08 0.66 -22.60
C SER A 70 3.47 0.71 -21.11
N ASP A 71 4.45 1.54 -20.74
CA ASP A 71 4.87 1.70 -19.33
C ASP A 71 3.71 2.20 -18.45
N ALA A 72 2.93 3.18 -18.92
CA ALA A 72 1.77 3.68 -18.20
C ALA A 72 0.69 2.59 -17.99
N CYS A 73 0.43 1.76 -19.01
CA CYS A 73 -0.50 0.62 -18.89
C CYS A 73 0.00 -0.41 -17.88
N GLU A 74 1.30 -0.73 -17.88
CA GLU A 74 1.89 -1.64 -16.91
C GLU A 74 1.84 -1.09 -15.48
N GLN A 75 2.11 0.20 -15.28
CA GLN A 75 1.95 0.87 -13.99
C GLN A 75 0.50 0.82 -13.51
N ALA A 76 -0.46 1.13 -14.37
CA ALA A 76 -1.88 1.09 -14.04
C ALA A 76 -2.33 -0.33 -13.65
N ARG A 77 -1.87 -1.35 -14.37
CA ARG A 77 -2.16 -2.75 -14.05
C ARG A 77 -1.61 -3.14 -12.68
N ARG A 78 -0.37 -2.76 -12.37
CA ARG A 78 0.25 -3.00 -11.06
C ARG A 78 -0.53 -2.32 -9.93
N GLN A 79 -0.91 -1.06 -10.12
CA GLN A 79 -1.72 -0.34 -9.16
C GLN A 79 -3.08 -1.00 -8.92
N ALA A 80 -3.71 -1.55 -9.97
CA ALA A 80 -4.94 -2.30 -9.86
C ALA A 80 -4.75 -3.60 -9.04
N GLU A 81 -3.66 -4.35 -9.30
CA GLU A 81 -3.33 -5.57 -8.55
C GLU A 81 -3.12 -5.29 -7.04
N LEU A 82 -2.39 -4.23 -6.69
CA LEU A 82 -2.23 -3.78 -5.30
C LEU A 82 -3.57 -3.40 -4.66
N THR A 83 -4.42 -2.69 -5.40
CA THR A 83 -5.74 -2.28 -4.91
C THR A 83 -6.61 -3.50 -4.62
N ILE A 84 -6.60 -4.49 -5.52
CA ILE A 84 -7.33 -5.76 -5.33
C ILE A 84 -6.80 -6.52 -4.11
N ALA A 85 -5.47 -6.62 -3.95
CA ALA A 85 -4.87 -7.29 -2.79
C ALA A 85 -5.23 -6.61 -1.46
N SER A 86 -5.23 -5.27 -1.45
CA SER A 86 -5.65 -4.47 -0.29
C SER A 86 -7.12 -4.69 0.06
N LEU A 87 -8.02 -4.68 -0.95
CA LEU A 87 -9.45 -4.96 -0.75
C LEU A 87 -9.71 -6.37 -0.22
N ARG A 88 -8.99 -7.37 -0.75
CA ARG A 88 -9.07 -8.77 -0.27
C ARG A 88 -8.62 -8.87 1.20
N THR A 89 -7.51 -8.21 1.54
CA THR A 89 -7.00 -8.14 2.92
C THR A 89 -8.05 -7.51 3.84
N HIS A 90 -8.59 -6.35 3.47
CA HIS A 90 -9.59 -5.66 4.28
C HIS A 90 -10.86 -6.50 4.48
N ARG A 91 -11.34 -7.16 3.41
CA ARG A 91 -12.49 -8.08 3.49
C ARG A 91 -12.23 -9.26 4.42
N ALA A 92 -11.03 -9.85 4.37
CA ALA A 92 -10.67 -10.97 5.25
C ALA A 92 -10.62 -10.54 6.72
N LEU A 93 -10.04 -9.37 7.01
CA LEU A 93 -10.04 -8.81 8.37
C LEU A 93 -11.46 -8.59 8.89
N ALA A 94 -12.37 -8.07 8.06
CA ALA A 94 -13.77 -7.87 8.44
C ALA A 94 -14.53 -9.17 8.76
N GLN A 95 -14.04 -10.33 8.31
CA GLN A 95 -14.60 -11.64 8.65
C GLN A 95 -14.06 -12.20 9.96
N ILE A 96 -12.89 -11.74 10.41
CA ILE A 96 -12.17 -12.22 11.60
C ILE A 96 -12.45 -11.31 12.81
N MET A 97 -12.51 -10.00 12.55
CA MET A 97 -12.63 -8.95 13.55
C MET A 97 -14.08 -8.50 13.69
N SER A 98 -14.45 -8.04 14.89
CA SER A 98 -15.74 -7.39 15.10
C SER A 98 -15.80 -6.02 14.41
N ALA A 99 -17.02 -5.51 14.20
CA ALA A 99 -17.22 -4.16 13.63
C ALA A 99 -16.54 -3.06 14.46
N SER A 100 -16.51 -3.19 15.80
CA SER A 100 -15.83 -2.25 16.68
C SER A 100 -14.31 -2.24 16.45
N GLN A 101 -13.70 -3.43 16.36
CA GLN A 101 -12.27 -3.59 16.08
C GLN A 101 -11.90 -3.07 14.68
N MET A 102 -12.75 -3.30 13.68
CA MET A 102 -12.57 -2.77 12.33
C MET A 102 -12.63 -1.23 12.30
N ASN A 103 -13.55 -0.63 13.05
CA ASN A 103 -13.63 0.83 13.17
C ASN A 103 -12.38 1.41 13.87
N GLN A 104 -11.91 0.76 14.93
CA GLN A 104 -10.67 1.18 15.61
C GLN A 104 -9.46 1.06 14.68
N LEU A 105 -9.36 -0.02 13.89
CA LEU A 105 -8.32 -0.18 12.88
C LEU A 105 -8.39 0.94 11.83
N ALA A 106 -9.58 1.31 11.36
CA ALA A 106 -9.75 2.43 10.42
C ALA A 106 -9.31 3.77 11.02
N VAL A 107 -9.60 4.02 12.30
CA VAL A 107 -9.11 5.22 13.02
C VAL A 107 -7.59 5.21 13.11
N LEU A 108 -6.96 4.06 13.42
CA LEU A 108 -5.50 3.93 13.44
C LEU A 108 -4.89 4.19 12.05
N GLN A 109 -5.53 3.71 10.99
CA GLN A 109 -5.11 3.98 9.61
C GLN A 109 -5.19 5.46 9.25
N ALA A 110 -6.30 6.12 9.61
CA ALA A 110 -6.49 7.55 9.36
C ALA A 110 -5.53 8.42 10.20
N GLY A 111 -5.30 8.05 11.47
CA GLY A 111 -4.39 8.77 12.38
C GLY A 111 -2.92 8.73 11.95
N LEU A 112 -2.52 7.72 11.18
CA LEU A 112 -1.19 7.66 10.55
C LEU A 112 -1.06 8.58 9.34
N GLY A 113 -2.17 9.02 8.74
CA GLY A 113 -2.20 10.04 7.68
C GLY A 113 -2.19 11.49 8.17
N MET A 114 -2.34 11.73 9.48
CA MET A 114 -2.60 13.06 10.07
C MET A 114 -1.39 13.68 10.81
N ARG A 115 -0.17 13.20 10.57
CA ARG A 115 1.08 13.74 11.16
C ARG A 115 1.95 14.58 10.20
N VAL A 116 1.34 15.15 9.16
CA VAL A 116 1.97 16.17 8.30
C VAL A 116 0.92 17.23 7.99
N ILE A 117 0.81 18.25 8.86
CA ILE A 117 0.41 19.67 8.63
C ILE A 117 0.16 20.22 10.04
N ASP A 118 1.23 20.57 10.75
CA ASP A 118 1.22 21.55 11.85
C ASP A 118 2.61 22.23 11.86
N GLY A 119 3.07 22.60 10.66
CA GLY A 119 4.39 23.20 10.43
C GLY A 119 4.37 24.49 9.61
N TRP A 120 3.18 25.00 9.27
CA TRP A 120 3.04 26.28 8.57
C TRP A 120 1.94 27.11 9.24
N GLY A 121 2.37 27.98 10.15
CA GLY A 121 1.79 29.28 10.49
C GLY A 121 0.31 29.37 10.87
N ARG A 122 0.03 29.52 12.17
CA ARG A 122 -1.03 30.42 12.67
C ARG A 122 -0.39 31.75 13.05
N PRO A 123 -1.09 32.89 12.93
CA PRO A 123 -2.35 33.20 13.62
C PRO A 123 -3.63 32.83 12.85
#